data_AF-A0A925R1R0-F1
#
_entry.id   AF-A0A925R1R0-F1
#
_cell.length_a   1.000
_cell.length_b   1.000
_cell.length_c   1.000
_cell.angle_alpha   90.00
_cell.angle_beta   90.00
_cell.angle_gamma   90.00
#
_symmetry.space_group_name_H-M   'P 1'
#
loop_
_entity.id
_entity.type
_entity.pdbx_description
1 polymer ?
#
loop_
_entity_poly.entity_id
_entity_poly.type
_entity_poly.pdbx_seq_one_letter_code
_entity_poly.pdbx_strand_id
1 'polypeptide(L)'
;MGITMQGSWTLRVKSRNAAYAQRFIVCGATTGNGTYDGIVGNAVFVTGAQWSLQVQHQPTRQPWRDSAQRLGLPAVEGGVLRFQIASNDGGLDDDYDDLVLAASLPASQADHVVYGNVKTYSGACLFNPGRDDYLVIDPPFDLVAVCARCPQLLKVIETLYPERLRAPLNAAPDLTPIVIPTGLPNVAVGLVFQSRALPADAFEGVQAEGDAVSALQTAVRRVPFKPLSLKAGVGRLAHSELKAIANIRDAAIRQRYQVEPAPGLLLRFQRYTRTPEELSDGGSYTGAGARQHLGQAVTDEQGNYLFRFRHEPDDAVSAEVTDPAQRPDLIVQVLSSGLRVRFETAPYDNVANLRRIDLCVPASKAHTYRALVESSIGQSIPQMDYQRKRAAEAALSRKASVANSGLDLHVHAHAAHPAHATHAATASRRVVLGGLSDHGFGRQHQ
;
A
#
# COMPACT_ATOMS: atom_id res chain seq x y z
N MET A 1 -15.49 9.97 4.05
CA MET A 1 -15.39 8.50 4.28
C MET A 1 -14.31 8.28 5.31
N GLY A 2 -14.63 7.68 6.46
CA GLY A 2 -13.64 7.51 7.54
C GLY A 2 -12.53 6.50 7.20
N ILE A 3 -11.30 6.81 7.62
CA ILE A 3 -10.15 5.92 7.59
C ILE A 3 -10.21 4.99 8.82
N THR A 4 -9.98 3.70 8.64
CA THR A 4 -9.87 2.73 9.75
C THR A 4 -8.44 2.69 10.29
N MET A 5 -8.30 2.79 11.61
CA MET A 5 -7.04 2.85 12.35
C MET A 5 -7.01 1.77 13.44
N GLN A 6 -5.81 1.32 13.86
CA GLN A 6 -5.63 0.25 14.85
C GLN A 6 -4.49 0.59 15.82
N GLY A 7 -4.68 0.30 17.10
CA GLY A 7 -3.72 0.58 18.17
C GLY A 7 -3.61 2.06 18.57
N SER A 8 -2.59 2.38 19.36
CA SER A 8 -2.30 3.71 19.90
C SER A 8 -1.60 4.64 18.90
N TRP A 9 -2.15 5.83 18.64
CA TRP A 9 -1.57 6.86 17.76
C TRP A 9 -1.73 8.27 18.35
N THR A 10 -0.72 9.11 18.17
CA THR A 10 -0.88 10.57 18.25
C THR A 10 -1.43 11.08 16.92
N LEU A 11 -2.57 11.78 16.94
CA LEU A 11 -3.04 12.60 15.82
C LEU A 11 -2.72 14.06 16.12
N ARG A 12 -2.17 14.80 15.15
CA ARG A 12 -1.92 16.25 15.26
C ARG A 12 -2.33 16.98 13.99
N VAL A 13 -3.02 18.12 14.10
CA VAL A 13 -3.23 19.02 12.97
C VAL A 13 -1.91 19.66 12.57
N LYS A 14 -1.39 19.28 11.40
CA LYS A 14 -0.10 19.73 10.86
C LYS A 14 -0.25 21.07 10.13
N SER A 15 -1.29 21.20 9.30
CA SER A 15 -1.61 22.40 8.53
C SER A 15 -3.09 22.44 8.18
N ARG A 16 -3.59 23.63 7.86
CA ARG A 16 -4.95 23.88 7.36
C ARG A 16 -4.86 25.01 6.32
N ASN A 17 -5.37 24.78 5.12
CA ASN A 17 -5.44 25.78 4.04
C ASN A 17 -6.90 26.15 3.65
N ALA A 18 -7.89 25.56 4.32
CA ALA A 18 -9.30 25.73 3.98
C ALA A 18 -9.90 27.09 4.36
N ALA A 19 -10.70 27.67 3.46
CA ALA A 19 -11.59 28.79 3.75
C ALA A 19 -12.73 28.39 4.71
N TYR A 20 -13.28 27.17 4.57
CA TYR A 20 -14.32 26.66 5.47
C TYR A 20 -13.74 26.23 6.83
N ALA A 21 -14.62 26.12 7.84
CA ALA A 21 -14.25 25.56 9.12
C ALA A 21 -13.99 24.05 8.96
N GLN A 22 -12.90 23.56 9.55
CA GLN A 22 -12.43 22.18 9.46
C GLN A 22 -12.42 21.53 10.84
N ARG A 23 -12.72 20.23 10.92
CA ARG A 23 -12.64 19.41 12.14
C ARG A 23 -12.32 17.97 11.80
N PHE A 24 -11.95 17.18 12.81
CA PHE A 24 -11.88 15.73 12.68
C PHE A 24 -12.64 15.03 13.82
N ILE A 25 -13.10 13.82 13.54
CA ILE A 25 -13.92 13.00 14.45
C ILE A 25 -13.25 11.64 14.62
N VAL A 26 -13.09 11.23 15.88
CA VAL A 26 -12.58 9.92 16.28
C VAL A 26 -13.71 9.12 16.93
N CYS A 27 -14.01 7.94 16.37
CA CYS A 27 -15.07 7.06 16.85
C CYS A 27 -14.65 5.59 16.89
N GLY A 28 -15.07 4.87 17.94
CA GLY A 28 -14.79 3.45 18.16
C GLY A 28 -13.47 3.17 18.88
N ALA A 29 -12.79 4.21 19.38
CA ALA A 29 -11.57 4.11 20.15
C ALA A 29 -11.83 3.63 21.60
N THR A 30 -10.80 3.15 22.29
CA THR A 30 -10.81 2.94 23.75
C THR A 30 -10.63 4.27 24.47
N THR A 31 -9.61 5.05 24.08
CA THR A 31 -9.39 6.44 24.55
C THR A 31 -9.21 7.39 23.37
N GLY A 32 -9.54 8.68 23.54
CA GLY A 32 -9.43 9.69 22.48
C GLY A 32 -10.61 9.77 21.49
N ASN A 33 -11.78 9.20 21.82
CA ASN A 33 -13.02 9.49 21.07
C ASN A 33 -13.44 10.96 21.24
N GLY A 34 -13.91 11.59 20.16
CA GLY A 34 -14.41 12.95 20.22
C GLY A 34 -14.56 13.63 18.87
N THR A 35 -14.97 14.89 18.90
CA THR A 35 -14.89 15.83 17.77
C THR A 35 -13.87 16.91 18.14
N TYR A 36 -12.93 17.19 17.25
CA TYR A 36 -11.78 18.04 17.50
C TYR A 36 -11.61 19.07 16.39
N ASP A 37 -11.44 20.35 16.75
CA ASP A 37 -11.31 21.43 15.78
C ASP A 37 -9.99 21.32 14.98
N GLY A 38 -10.04 21.66 13.70
CA GLY A 38 -8.92 21.67 12.76
C GLY A 38 -7.95 22.86 12.96
N ILE A 39 -7.67 23.23 14.21
CA ILE A 39 -6.72 24.28 14.56
C ILE A 39 -5.31 23.71 14.54
N VAL A 40 -4.40 24.35 13.79
CA VAL A 40 -3.00 23.90 13.65
C VAL A 40 -2.34 23.79 15.03
N GLY A 41 -1.68 22.66 15.27
CA GLY A 41 -1.05 22.33 16.55
C GLY A 41 -1.91 21.46 17.47
N ASN A 42 -3.25 21.48 17.36
CA ASN A 42 -4.15 20.59 18.12
C ASN A 42 -3.70 19.14 17.99
N ALA A 43 -3.66 18.40 19.10
CA ALA A 43 -3.29 17.00 19.12
C ALA A 43 -4.15 16.20 20.10
N VAL A 44 -4.42 14.94 19.74
CA VAL A 44 -5.09 13.96 20.58
C VAL A 44 -4.32 12.64 20.51
N PHE A 45 -4.21 11.97 21.66
CA PHE A 45 -3.73 10.60 21.72
C PHE A 45 -4.95 9.66 21.70
N VAL A 46 -4.96 8.71 20.77
CA VAL A 46 -6.08 7.80 20.51
C VAL A 46 -5.60 6.37 20.66
N THR A 47 -6.37 5.51 21.33
CA THR A 47 -6.06 4.08 21.49
C THR A 47 -7.24 3.20 21.13
N GLY A 48 -7.00 1.90 20.87
CA GLY A 48 -8.07 0.91 20.71
C GLY A 48 -7.77 -0.11 19.62
N ALA A 49 -8.42 -1.28 19.68
CA ALA A 49 -8.15 -2.39 18.76
C ALA A 49 -8.45 -2.03 17.29
N GLN A 50 -9.60 -1.39 17.03
CA GLN A 50 -9.96 -0.86 15.72
C GLN A 50 -10.90 0.33 15.90
N TRP A 51 -10.53 1.49 15.35
CA TRP A 51 -11.26 2.74 15.45
C TRP A 51 -11.29 3.47 14.10
N SER A 52 -12.02 4.57 14.02
CA SER A 52 -12.27 5.31 12.77
C SER A 52 -12.00 6.81 12.91
N LEU A 53 -11.47 7.39 11.82
CA LEU A 53 -11.10 8.80 11.72
C LEU A 53 -11.75 9.45 10.49
N GLN A 54 -12.66 10.38 10.72
CA GLN A 54 -13.30 11.20 9.68
C GLN A 54 -12.77 12.63 9.74
N VAL A 55 -12.47 13.23 8.59
CA VAL A 55 -12.27 14.68 8.47
C VAL A 55 -13.56 15.30 7.91
N GLN A 56 -13.97 16.44 8.47
CA GLN A 56 -15.19 17.13 8.07
C GLN A 56 -14.99 18.64 7.95
N HIS A 57 -15.72 19.22 7.01
CA HIS A 57 -15.76 20.65 6.74
C HIS A 57 -17.16 21.22 6.97
N GLN A 58 -17.26 22.53 7.20
CA GLN A 58 -18.53 23.25 7.29
C GLN A 58 -18.57 24.46 6.35
N PRO A 59 -19.27 24.37 5.20
CA PRO A 59 -19.54 25.52 4.36
C PRO A 59 -20.40 26.54 5.10
N THR A 60 -20.24 27.83 4.79
CA THR A 60 -20.91 28.92 5.51
C THR A 60 -22.43 28.71 5.60
N ARG A 61 -22.95 28.62 6.84
CA ARG A 61 -24.37 28.37 7.18
C ARG A 61 -24.94 27.03 6.70
N GLN A 62 -24.10 26.05 6.35
CA GLN A 62 -24.50 24.68 5.98
C GLN A 62 -24.17 23.70 7.12
N PRO A 63 -24.76 22.49 7.16
CA PRO A 63 -24.32 21.44 8.08
C PRO A 63 -22.90 20.96 7.75
N TRP A 64 -22.23 20.36 8.73
CA TRP A 64 -20.96 19.65 8.54
C TRP A 64 -21.10 18.50 7.55
N ARG A 65 -20.04 18.25 6.78
CA ARG A 65 -19.96 17.18 5.77
C ARG A 65 -18.61 16.48 5.82
N ASP A 66 -18.57 15.21 5.44
CA ASP A 66 -17.33 14.48 5.19
C ASP A 66 -16.51 15.16 4.08
N SER A 67 -15.25 15.43 4.39
CA SER A 67 -14.22 15.78 3.40
C SER A 67 -13.75 14.52 2.66
N ALA A 68 -13.20 14.68 1.46
CA ALA A 68 -12.42 13.64 0.82
C ALA A 68 -11.10 13.45 1.60
N GLN A 69 -10.53 12.24 1.62
CA GLN A 69 -9.36 11.90 2.44
C GLN A 69 -8.39 11.00 1.67
N ARG A 70 -7.08 11.31 1.75
CA ARG A 70 -5.98 10.55 1.13
C ARG A 70 -4.92 10.17 2.16
N LEU A 71 -4.40 8.94 2.06
CA LEU A 71 -3.30 8.43 2.89
C LEU A 71 -1.93 8.77 2.26
N GLY A 72 -1.11 9.52 2.99
CA GLY A 72 0.29 9.75 2.67
C GLY A 72 1.16 8.54 3.03
N LEU A 73 2.32 8.43 2.39
CA LEU A 73 3.27 7.33 2.63
C LEU A 73 3.85 7.41 4.07
N PRO A 74 3.96 6.27 4.79
CA PRO A 74 4.61 6.24 6.10
C PRO A 74 6.14 6.30 5.97
N ALA A 75 6.75 7.05 6.88
CA ALA A 75 8.19 7.16 7.08
C ALA A 75 8.54 6.86 8.56
N VAL A 76 9.83 6.67 8.85
CA VAL A 76 10.33 6.49 10.21
C VAL A 76 11.53 7.41 10.42
N GLU A 77 11.46 8.27 11.43
CA GLU A 77 12.47 9.28 11.74
C GLU A 77 12.55 9.46 13.26
N GLY A 78 13.78 9.52 13.80
CA GLY A 78 13.99 9.71 15.25
C GLY A 78 13.32 8.65 16.14
N GLY A 79 13.16 7.41 15.66
CA GLY A 79 12.44 6.35 16.38
C GLY A 79 10.91 6.46 16.34
N VAL A 80 10.34 7.41 15.59
CA VAL A 80 8.89 7.58 15.42
C VAL A 80 8.47 7.20 14.01
N LEU A 81 7.47 6.32 13.89
CA LEU A 81 6.77 6.07 12.63
C LEU A 81 5.73 7.18 12.44
N ARG A 82 5.77 7.87 11.30
CA ARG A 82 4.89 8.99 10.96
C ARG A 82 4.27 8.81 9.58
N PHE A 83 3.00 9.16 9.43
CA PHE A 83 2.36 9.36 8.12
C PHE A 83 1.42 10.57 8.16
N GLN A 84 0.83 10.92 7.02
CA GLN A 84 -0.07 12.07 6.89
C GLN A 84 -1.42 11.63 6.33
N ILE A 85 -2.48 12.29 6.76
CA ILE A 85 -3.83 12.20 6.22
C ILE A 85 -4.15 13.57 5.64
N ALA A 86 -4.16 13.64 4.32
CA ALA A 86 -4.51 14.81 3.53
C ALA A 86 -6.03 14.81 3.28
N SER A 87 -6.66 15.97 3.14
CA SER A 87 -8.11 16.05 2.92
C SER A 87 -8.50 17.25 2.07
N ASN A 88 -9.62 17.12 1.36
CA ASN A 88 -10.19 18.16 0.48
C ASN A 88 -11.66 18.39 0.84
N ASP A 89 -12.07 19.66 0.92
CA ASP A 89 -13.35 20.10 1.45
C ASP A 89 -14.49 20.22 0.43
N GLY A 90 -14.24 19.76 -0.81
CA GLY A 90 -15.20 19.87 -1.91
C GLY A 90 -15.23 21.25 -2.57
N GLY A 91 -14.09 21.97 -2.51
CA GLY A 91 -13.82 23.21 -3.21
C GLY A 91 -13.77 23.09 -4.74
N LEU A 92 -12.98 23.95 -5.38
CA LEU A 92 -12.77 23.93 -6.85
C LEU A 92 -11.39 23.33 -7.23
N ASP A 93 -10.62 23.01 -6.20
CA ASP A 93 -9.24 22.56 -6.13
C ASP A 93 -9.22 21.03 -5.89
N ASP A 94 -8.12 20.36 -6.26
CA ASP A 94 -7.96 18.89 -6.20
C ASP A 94 -6.66 18.50 -5.43
N ASP A 95 -6.18 19.41 -4.56
CA ASP A 95 -4.84 19.46 -3.93
C ASP A 95 -4.70 18.77 -2.55
N TYR A 96 -5.75 18.81 -1.71
CA TYR A 96 -5.93 18.09 -0.44
C TYR A 96 -5.12 18.64 0.75
N ASP A 97 -4.88 19.95 0.82
CA ASP A 97 -4.23 20.59 1.98
C ASP A 97 -5.17 21.39 2.92
N ASP A 98 -6.49 21.37 2.65
CA ASP A 98 -7.57 21.97 3.45
C ASP A 98 -7.42 21.71 4.94
N LEU A 99 -7.22 20.44 5.30
CA LEU A 99 -6.76 20.00 6.62
C LEU A 99 -5.81 18.80 6.44
N VAL A 100 -4.59 18.92 6.97
CA VAL A 100 -3.62 17.83 6.99
C VAL A 100 -3.38 17.40 8.44
N LEU A 101 -3.69 16.15 8.75
CA LEU A 101 -3.35 15.51 10.02
C LEU A 101 -2.02 14.76 9.86
N ALA A 102 -1.09 14.95 10.79
CA ALA A 102 0.02 14.03 11.01
C ALA A 102 -0.42 12.95 12.01
N ALA A 103 -0.20 11.69 11.67
CA ALA A 103 -0.41 10.55 12.56
C ALA A 103 0.94 9.93 12.90
N SER A 104 1.21 9.69 14.19
CA SER A 104 2.48 9.16 14.66
C SER A 104 2.37 8.13 15.78
N LEU A 105 3.34 7.22 15.83
CA LEU A 105 3.57 6.30 16.95
C LEU A 105 5.08 6.07 17.19
N PRO A 106 5.52 5.84 18.44
CA PRO A 106 6.85 5.33 18.74
C PRO A 106 7.06 3.94 18.09
N ALA A 107 8.10 3.78 17.28
CA ALA A 107 8.30 2.56 16.50
C ALA A 107 8.82 1.41 17.38
N SER A 108 7.99 0.42 17.69
CA SER A 108 8.34 -0.74 18.53
C SER A 108 8.63 -2.00 17.70
N GLN A 109 9.52 -2.88 18.18
CA GLN A 109 9.76 -4.20 17.56
C GLN A 109 8.52 -5.12 17.54
N ALA A 110 7.54 -4.88 18.43
CA ALA A 110 6.27 -5.60 18.46
C ALA A 110 5.22 -5.03 17.49
N ASP A 111 5.44 -3.83 16.94
CA ASP A 111 4.50 -3.17 16.04
C ASP A 111 4.79 -3.52 14.58
N HIS A 112 3.74 -3.90 13.85
CA HIS A 112 3.77 -4.14 12.42
C HIS A 112 2.76 -3.23 11.71
N VAL A 113 3.27 -2.40 10.81
CA VAL A 113 2.49 -1.52 9.93
C VAL A 113 2.68 -1.98 8.48
N VAL A 114 1.58 -2.40 7.88
CA VAL A 114 1.47 -2.71 6.46
C VAL A 114 0.77 -1.55 5.77
N TYR A 115 1.30 -1.14 4.62
CA TYR A 115 0.68 -0.11 3.79
C TYR A 115 0.85 -0.47 2.32
N GLY A 116 0.09 0.17 1.44
CA GLY A 116 0.28 0.01 0.00
C GLY A 116 -0.93 0.49 -0.78
N ASN A 117 -0.96 0.16 -2.07
CA ASN A 117 -2.04 0.51 -2.97
C ASN A 117 -2.77 -0.75 -3.46
N VAL A 118 -4.11 -0.74 -3.37
CA VAL A 118 -4.98 -1.78 -3.91
C VAL A 118 -5.52 -1.35 -5.26
N LYS A 119 -5.35 -2.24 -6.24
CA LYS A 119 -5.79 -2.04 -7.61
C LYS A 119 -6.68 -3.19 -8.04
N THR A 120 -7.67 -2.88 -8.86
CA THR A 120 -8.40 -3.88 -9.62
C THR A 120 -7.63 -4.22 -10.89
N TYR A 121 -7.73 -5.46 -11.37
CA TYR A 121 -7.25 -5.85 -12.69
C TYR A 121 -8.32 -6.57 -13.52
N SER A 122 -8.26 -6.41 -14.84
CA SER A 122 -9.19 -7.03 -15.79
C SER A 122 -8.53 -7.32 -17.15
N GLY A 123 -9.20 -8.14 -17.97
CA GLY A 123 -8.70 -8.63 -19.25
C GLY A 123 -8.29 -10.10 -19.19
N ALA A 124 -7.44 -10.53 -20.12
CA ALA A 124 -7.11 -11.95 -20.34
C ALA A 124 -6.02 -12.51 -19.39
N CYS A 125 -5.84 -11.93 -18.20
CA CYS A 125 -4.87 -12.38 -17.20
C CYS A 125 -5.08 -13.85 -16.81
N LEU A 126 -4.02 -14.67 -16.92
CA LEU A 126 -3.97 -16.01 -16.30
C LEU A 126 -3.46 -15.98 -14.86
N PHE A 127 -2.67 -14.96 -14.53
CA PHE A 127 -1.99 -14.82 -13.25
C PHE A 127 -2.25 -13.43 -12.68
N ASN A 128 -2.17 -13.29 -11.36
CA ASN A 128 -2.29 -12.01 -10.67
C ASN A 128 -1.12 -11.07 -11.05
N PRO A 129 -1.36 -9.90 -11.70
CA PRO A 129 -0.31 -9.02 -12.18
C PRO A 129 0.39 -8.21 -11.07
N GLY A 130 -0.02 -8.36 -9.80
CA GLY A 130 0.64 -7.76 -8.63
C GLY A 130 1.68 -8.67 -7.95
N ARG A 131 1.97 -9.86 -8.50
CA ARG A 131 2.90 -10.82 -7.90
C ARG A 131 4.07 -11.13 -8.84
N ASP A 132 5.22 -10.53 -8.52
CA ASP A 132 6.51 -10.77 -9.19
C ASP A 132 7.33 -11.92 -8.55
N ASP A 133 6.81 -12.55 -7.51
CA ASP A 133 7.48 -13.61 -6.74
C ASP A 133 6.98 -15.02 -7.09
N TYR A 134 5.67 -15.14 -7.32
CA TYR A 134 4.99 -16.38 -7.69
C TYR A 134 4.13 -16.16 -8.94
N LEU A 135 3.95 -17.21 -9.75
CA LEU A 135 2.82 -17.26 -10.67
C LEU A 135 1.58 -17.63 -9.84
N VAL A 136 0.81 -16.63 -9.42
CA VAL A 136 -0.41 -16.81 -8.62
C VAL A 136 -1.63 -16.88 -9.53
N ILE A 137 -2.41 -17.95 -9.43
CA ILE A 137 -3.67 -18.14 -10.14
C ILE A 137 -4.81 -17.82 -9.16
N ASP A 138 -5.47 -16.68 -9.38
CA ASP A 138 -6.50 -16.14 -8.48
C ASP A 138 -7.86 -16.85 -8.64
N PRO A 139 -8.63 -17.05 -7.54
CA PRO A 139 -9.89 -17.78 -7.59
C PRO A 139 -11.13 -16.90 -7.92
N PRO A 140 -12.17 -17.49 -8.53
CA PRO A 140 -12.25 -18.86 -9.03
C PRO A 140 -11.45 -18.99 -10.32
N PHE A 141 -10.56 -19.97 -10.35
CA PHE A 141 -9.72 -20.27 -11.49
C PHE A 141 -10.38 -21.33 -12.37
N ASP A 142 -10.33 -21.12 -13.69
CA ASP A 142 -10.65 -22.16 -14.66
C ASP A 142 -9.37 -22.89 -15.04
N LEU A 143 -9.10 -24.03 -14.39
CA LEU A 143 -7.90 -24.83 -14.67
C LEU A 143 -7.90 -25.40 -16.10
N VAL A 144 -9.07 -25.58 -16.73
CA VAL A 144 -9.16 -26.03 -18.12
C VAL A 144 -8.70 -24.91 -19.05
N ALA A 145 -9.17 -23.67 -18.86
CA ALA A 145 -8.72 -22.52 -19.64
C ALA A 145 -7.24 -22.15 -19.38
N VAL A 146 -6.76 -22.28 -18.13
CA VAL A 146 -5.34 -22.08 -17.78
C VAL A 146 -4.47 -23.12 -18.49
N CYS A 147 -4.79 -24.42 -18.37
CA CYS A 147 -4.02 -25.47 -19.02
C CYS A 147 -4.16 -25.45 -20.55
N ALA A 148 -5.30 -25.04 -21.11
CA ALA A 148 -5.45 -24.86 -22.56
C ALA A 148 -4.54 -23.74 -23.11
N ARG A 149 -4.34 -22.65 -22.34
CA ARG A 149 -3.44 -21.55 -22.73
C ARG A 149 -1.98 -21.79 -22.34
N CYS A 150 -1.71 -22.61 -21.34
CA CYS A 150 -0.37 -22.98 -20.87
C CYS A 150 -0.28 -24.48 -20.55
N PRO A 151 -0.25 -25.39 -21.55
CA PRO A 151 -0.31 -26.84 -21.32
C PRO A 151 0.79 -27.41 -20.42
N GLN A 152 1.94 -26.74 -20.37
CA GLN A 152 3.08 -27.13 -19.51
C GLN A 152 2.78 -26.93 -18.02
N LEU A 153 1.74 -26.16 -17.63
CA LEU A 153 1.32 -26.03 -16.23
C LEU A 153 0.57 -27.25 -15.71
N LEU A 154 -0.04 -28.09 -16.57
CA LEU A 154 -0.82 -29.24 -16.09
C LEU A 154 0.03 -30.12 -15.16
N LYS A 155 1.24 -30.50 -15.60
CA LYS A 155 2.18 -31.31 -14.81
C LYS A 155 2.72 -30.60 -13.57
N VAL A 156 2.86 -29.27 -13.61
CA VAL A 156 3.22 -28.45 -12.43
C VAL A 156 2.11 -28.51 -11.38
N ILE A 157 0.86 -28.38 -11.81
CA ILE A 157 -0.33 -28.43 -10.94
C ILE A 157 -0.56 -29.88 -10.44
N GLU A 158 -0.34 -30.90 -11.26
CA GLU A 158 -0.38 -32.31 -10.84
C GLU A 158 0.66 -32.63 -9.74
N THR A 159 1.87 -32.09 -9.84
CA THR A 159 2.94 -32.31 -8.86
C THR A 159 2.76 -31.49 -7.57
N LEU A 160 2.30 -30.24 -7.67
CA LEU A 160 2.22 -29.32 -6.52
C LEU A 160 0.85 -29.26 -5.84
N TYR A 161 -0.21 -29.55 -6.60
CA TYR A 161 -1.62 -29.31 -6.27
C TYR A 161 -2.58 -30.43 -6.77
N PRO A 162 -2.25 -31.74 -6.58
CA PRO A 162 -3.01 -32.85 -7.15
C PRO A 162 -4.49 -32.90 -6.69
N GLU A 163 -4.80 -32.31 -5.54
CA GLU A 163 -6.16 -32.18 -5.00
C GLU A 163 -7.01 -31.19 -5.80
N ARG A 164 -6.41 -30.13 -6.38
CA ARG A 164 -7.13 -29.11 -7.16
C ARG A 164 -7.68 -29.65 -8.48
N LEU A 165 -7.04 -30.68 -9.02
CA LEU A 165 -7.49 -31.41 -10.22
C LEU A 165 -8.51 -32.52 -9.92
N ARG A 166 -8.77 -32.82 -8.64
CA ARG A 166 -9.67 -33.88 -8.18
C ARG A 166 -10.88 -33.35 -7.41
N ALA A 167 -11.02 -32.03 -7.29
CA ALA A 167 -12.10 -31.39 -6.57
C ALA A 167 -13.48 -31.72 -7.21
N PRO A 168 -14.52 -32.08 -6.42
CA PRO A 168 -15.85 -32.32 -6.96
C PRO A 168 -16.45 -31.06 -7.64
N LEU A 169 -17.12 -31.24 -8.78
CA LEU A 169 -17.80 -30.17 -9.52
C LEU A 169 -18.80 -29.34 -8.68
N ASN A 170 -19.33 -29.92 -7.60
CA ASN A 170 -20.30 -29.30 -6.70
C ASN A 170 -19.68 -28.85 -5.35
N ALA A 171 -18.35 -28.76 -5.25
CA ALA A 171 -17.70 -28.22 -4.06
C ALA A 171 -18.05 -26.74 -3.82
N ALA A 172 -18.01 -26.29 -2.57
CA ALA A 172 -18.09 -24.86 -2.27
C ALA A 172 -16.93 -24.12 -2.96
N PRO A 173 -17.14 -22.89 -3.47
CA PRO A 173 -16.11 -22.17 -4.22
C PRO A 173 -14.92 -21.85 -3.31
N ASP A 174 -13.81 -22.55 -3.53
CA ASP A 174 -12.57 -22.30 -2.80
C ASP A 174 -12.02 -20.91 -3.19
N LEU A 175 -11.58 -20.17 -2.19
CA LEU A 175 -10.99 -18.84 -2.34
C LEU A 175 -9.47 -18.86 -2.10
N THR A 176 -8.88 -20.03 -1.86
CA THR A 176 -7.44 -20.24 -1.79
C THR A 176 -6.83 -20.15 -3.19
N PRO A 177 -5.90 -19.22 -3.47
CA PRO A 177 -5.23 -19.15 -4.77
C PRO A 177 -4.19 -20.26 -4.93
N ILE A 178 -3.93 -20.66 -6.18
CA ILE A 178 -2.82 -21.57 -6.51
C ILE A 178 -1.54 -20.74 -6.68
N VAL A 179 -0.49 -21.10 -5.94
CA VAL A 179 0.76 -20.33 -5.85
C VAL A 179 1.92 -21.15 -6.40
N ILE A 180 2.36 -20.84 -7.62
CA ILE A 180 3.43 -21.58 -8.30
C ILE A 180 4.78 -20.84 -8.12
N PRO A 181 5.82 -21.50 -7.59
CA PRO A 181 7.11 -20.88 -7.31
C PRO A 181 7.87 -20.52 -8.59
N THR A 182 8.35 -19.28 -8.69
CA THR A 182 9.21 -18.87 -9.82
C THR A 182 10.70 -19.12 -9.58
N GLY A 183 11.10 -19.42 -8.34
CA GLY A 183 12.51 -19.56 -7.93
C GLY A 183 13.33 -18.27 -7.93
N LEU A 184 12.74 -17.12 -8.29
CA LEU A 184 13.44 -15.84 -8.46
C LEU A 184 13.30 -14.95 -7.21
N PRO A 185 14.39 -14.33 -6.71
CA PRO A 185 14.39 -13.52 -5.49
C PRO A 185 13.43 -12.32 -5.57
N ASN A 186 12.43 -12.29 -4.69
CA ASN A 186 11.57 -11.11 -4.50
C ASN A 186 12.38 -9.98 -3.83
N VAL A 187 12.69 -8.93 -4.58
CA VAL A 187 13.57 -7.83 -4.14
C VAL A 187 12.85 -6.78 -3.26
N ALA A 188 11.57 -6.98 -2.94
CA ALA A 188 10.80 -6.04 -2.11
C ALA A 188 11.51 -5.77 -0.77
N VAL A 189 11.66 -4.50 -0.37
CA VAL A 189 12.40 -4.10 0.84
C VAL A 189 11.43 -3.79 2.00
N GLY A 190 11.88 -3.92 3.24
CA GLY A 190 11.14 -3.51 4.44
C GLY A 190 12.06 -2.86 5.49
N LEU A 191 11.46 -2.29 6.53
CA LEU A 191 12.18 -1.88 7.75
C LEU A 191 11.83 -2.83 8.89
N VAL A 192 12.86 -3.26 9.62
CA VAL A 192 12.73 -3.97 10.91
C VAL A 192 13.08 -3.00 12.03
N PHE A 193 12.34 -3.07 13.13
CA PHE A 193 12.58 -2.29 14.33
C PHE A 193 13.18 -3.20 15.39
N GLN A 194 14.29 -2.79 15.99
CA GLN A 194 14.91 -3.45 17.14
C GLN A 194 14.83 -2.46 18.30
N SER A 195 14.00 -2.76 19.31
CA SER A 195 13.73 -1.86 20.42
C SER A 195 13.82 -2.60 21.75
N ARG A 196 13.99 -1.87 22.85
CA ARG A 196 13.74 -2.43 24.19
C ARG A 196 12.28 -2.85 24.32
N ALA A 197 12.04 -3.88 25.12
CA ALA A 197 10.69 -4.22 25.56
C ALA A 197 10.20 -3.16 26.55
N LEU A 198 8.92 -2.78 26.45
CA LEU A 198 8.26 -1.86 27.38
C LEU A 198 6.88 -2.43 27.76
N PRO A 199 6.35 -2.08 28.95
CA PRO A 199 4.99 -2.49 29.34
C PRO A 199 3.96 -2.04 28.30
N ALA A 200 2.90 -2.84 28.12
CA ALA A 200 1.87 -2.58 27.11
C ALA A 200 1.20 -1.20 27.26
N ASP A 201 1.09 -0.73 28.52
CA ASP A 201 0.30 0.43 28.93
C ASP A 201 1.16 1.68 29.22
N ALA A 202 2.46 1.65 28.92
CA ALA A 202 3.45 2.56 29.49
C ALA A 202 3.34 4.05 29.08
N PHE A 203 2.50 4.40 28.09
CA PHE A 203 2.46 5.74 27.50
C PHE A 203 1.03 6.17 27.12
N GLU A 204 0.50 7.16 27.84
CA GLU A 204 -0.70 7.91 27.44
C GLU A 204 -0.38 9.39 27.23
N GLY A 205 -0.94 9.97 26.17
CA GLY A 205 -0.88 11.42 25.91
C GLY A 205 0.27 11.88 25.01
N VAL A 206 0.31 13.19 24.77
CA VAL A 206 1.11 13.79 23.68
C VAL A 206 2.58 14.01 24.05
N GLN A 207 2.90 14.20 25.33
CA GLN A 207 4.31 14.23 25.81
C GLN A 207 4.94 12.83 25.78
N ALA A 208 4.13 11.81 26.07
CA ALA A 208 4.56 10.42 26.16
C ALA A 208 5.09 9.83 24.84
N GLU A 209 4.87 10.45 23.67
CA GLU A 209 5.56 10.06 22.42
C GLU A 209 7.08 10.24 22.54
N GLY A 210 7.55 11.31 23.20
CA GLY A 210 8.98 11.55 23.42
C GLY A 210 9.58 10.58 24.43
N ASP A 211 8.90 10.39 25.56
CA ASP A 211 9.34 9.46 26.61
C ASP A 211 9.38 8.00 26.10
N ALA A 212 8.39 7.60 25.29
CA ALA A 212 8.34 6.28 24.64
C ALA A 212 9.52 6.05 23.70
N VAL A 213 9.86 7.04 22.86
CA VAL A 213 11.04 6.96 21.98
C VAL A 213 12.33 6.80 22.80
N SER A 214 12.47 7.61 23.85
CA SER A 214 13.63 7.58 24.75
C SER A 214 13.76 6.27 25.52
N ALA A 215 12.64 5.61 25.83
CA ALA A 215 12.58 4.32 26.50
C ALA A 215 12.77 3.12 25.53
N LEU A 216 12.20 3.18 24.33
CA LEU A 216 12.31 2.13 23.30
C LEU A 216 13.73 2.05 22.73
N GLN A 217 14.39 3.19 22.53
CA GLN A 217 15.74 3.29 21.95
C GLN A 217 15.87 2.59 20.59
N THR A 218 14.84 2.71 19.74
CA THR A 218 14.67 1.87 18.55
C THR A 218 15.74 2.10 17.48
N ALA A 219 16.51 1.04 17.19
CA ALA A 219 17.29 0.95 15.98
C ALA A 219 16.40 0.50 14.80
N VAL A 220 16.55 1.16 13.65
CA VAL A 220 15.77 0.89 12.44
C VAL A 220 16.68 0.33 11.36
N ARG A 221 16.44 -0.92 10.95
CA ARG A 221 17.26 -1.62 9.94
C ARG A 221 16.47 -1.84 8.66
N ARG A 222 16.96 -1.30 7.54
CA ARG A 222 16.44 -1.62 6.20
C ARG A 222 16.90 -3.04 5.83
N VAL A 223 15.95 -3.95 5.60
CA VAL A 223 16.22 -5.35 5.27
C VAL A 223 15.76 -5.68 3.84
N PRO A 224 16.64 -6.21 2.97
CA PRO A 224 16.21 -6.84 1.73
C PRO A 224 15.49 -8.14 2.08
N PHE A 225 14.36 -8.40 1.43
CA PHE A 225 13.58 -9.60 1.68
C PHE A 225 14.29 -10.83 1.12
N LYS A 226 14.54 -11.80 2.00
CA LYS A 226 14.78 -13.20 1.61
C LYS A 226 13.50 -13.98 1.95
N PRO A 227 12.58 -14.21 1.01
CA PRO A 227 11.49 -15.15 1.23
C PRO A 227 12.09 -16.53 1.48
N LEU A 228 11.86 -17.09 2.67
CA LEU A 228 12.22 -18.49 2.98
C LEU A 228 11.52 -19.45 1.98
N SER A 229 10.32 -19.07 1.59
CA SER A 229 9.38 -19.80 0.73
C SER A 229 9.76 -19.89 -0.75
N LEU A 230 10.85 -19.28 -1.24
CA LEU A 230 11.21 -19.43 -2.67
C LEU A 230 11.68 -20.83 -3.07
N LYS A 231 11.83 -21.74 -2.11
CA LYS A 231 12.01 -23.18 -2.33
C LYS A 231 10.72 -24.00 -2.21
N ALA A 232 9.61 -23.38 -1.76
CA ALA A 232 8.30 -24.02 -1.62
C ALA A 232 7.87 -24.63 -2.96
N GLY A 233 7.62 -25.94 -3.00
CA GLY A 233 7.32 -26.71 -4.21
C GLY A 233 8.52 -26.94 -5.16
N VAL A 234 9.52 -26.06 -5.20
CA VAL A 234 10.65 -26.11 -6.17
C VAL A 234 11.41 -27.44 -6.11
N GLY A 235 11.65 -27.97 -4.90
CA GLY A 235 12.33 -29.26 -4.72
C GLY A 235 11.56 -30.48 -5.25
N ARG A 236 10.26 -30.32 -5.54
CA ARG A 236 9.38 -31.38 -6.08
C ARG A 236 9.27 -31.32 -7.61
N LEU A 237 9.72 -30.23 -8.25
CA LEU A 237 9.63 -30.01 -9.69
C LEU A 237 10.86 -30.48 -10.47
N ALA A 238 10.64 -31.05 -11.65
CA ALA A 238 11.72 -31.36 -12.58
C ALA A 238 12.30 -30.08 -13.21
N HIS A 239 13.56 -30.15 -13.66
CA HIS A 239 14.21 -29.00 -14.33
C HIS A 239 13.45 -28.50 -15.57
N SER A 240 12.75 -29.40 -16.29
CA SER A 240 11.86 -29.06 -17.41
C SER A 240 10.63 -28.26 -16.97
N GLU A 241 10.05 -28.55 -15.80
CA GLU A 241 8.93 -27.81 -15.22
C GLU A 241 9.36 -26.42 -14.73
N LEU A 242 10.52 -26.32 -14.08
CA LEU A 242 11.09 -25.02 -13.69
C LEU A 242 11.39 -24.14 -14.92
N LYS A 243 11.89 -24.74 -16.01
CA LYS A 243 12.08 -24.05 -17.30
C LYS A 243 10.75 -23.63 -17.93
N ALA A 244 9.70 -24.45 -17.83
CA ALA A 244 8.35 -24.09 -18.28
C ALA A 244 7.80 -22.87 -17.53
N ILE A 245 7.92 -22.86 -16.19
CA ILE A 245 7.50 -21.74 -15.34
C ILE A 245 8.22 -20.44 -15.72
N ALA A 246 9.53 -20.49 -15.96
CA ALA A 246 10.30 -19.33 -16.42
C ALA A 246 9.80 -18.81 -17.79
N ASN A 247 9.64 -19.70 -18.78
CA ASN A 247 9.11 -19.32 -20.10
C ASN A 247 7.70 -18.69 -20.00
N ILE A 248 6.84 -19.24 -19.13
CA ILE A 248 5.47 -18.75 -18.91
C ILE A 248 5.48 -17.37 -18.24
N ARG A 249 6.37 -17.13 -17.26
CA ARG A 249 6.58 -15.80 -16.66
C ARG A 249 6.95 -14.76 -17.72
N ASP A 250 7.96 -15.05 -18.53
CA ASP A 250 8.48 -14.13 -19.56
C ASP A 250 7.47 -13.83 -20.68
N ALA A 251 6.51 -14.73 -20.91
CA ALA A 251 5.37 -14.53 -21.80
C ALA A 251 4.19 -13.80 -21.13
N ALA A 252 3.90 -14.11 -19.87
CA ALA A 252 2.80 -13.53 -19.09
C ALA A 252 2.97 -12.03 -18.84
N ILE A 253 4.20 -11.60 -18.54
CA ILE A 253 4.58 -10.18 -18.36
C ILE A 253 4.21 -9.31 -19.58
N ARG A 254 4.07 -9.91 -20.77
CA ARG A 254 3.74 -9.21 -22.03
C ARG A 254 2.24 -9.10 -22.32
N GLN A 255 1.38 -9.67 -21.48
CA GLN A 255 -0.07 -9.64 -21.73
C GLN A 255 -0.65 -8.24 -21.42
N ARG A 256 -1.60 -7.79 -22.26
CA ARG A 256 -2.31 -6.52 -22.03
C ARG A 256 -3.41 -6.74 -20.98
N TYR A 257 -3.29 -6.05 -19.86
CA TYR A 257 -4.29 -6.02 -18.80
C TYR A 257 -4.58 -4.56 -18.40
N GLN A 258 -5.81 -4.30 -17.96
CA GLN A 258 -6.20 -2.98 -17.44
C GLN A 258 -6.06 -3.01 -15.93
N VAL A 259 -5.58 -1.90 -15.36
CA VAL A 259 -5.39 -1.73 -13.91
C VAL A 259 -6.00 -0.39 -13.49
N GLU A 260 -6.95 -0.43 -12.56
CA GLU A 260 -7.63 0.75 -12.01
C GLU A 260 -7.48 0.76 -10.49
N PRO A 261 -7.34 1.92 -9.82
CA PRO A 261 -7.44 2.03 -8.36
C PRO A 261 -8.70 1.36 -7.79
N ALA A 262 -8.63 0.79 -6.59
CA ALA A 262 -9.75 0.10 -5.94
C ALA A 262 -10.19 0.81 -4.64
N PRO A 263 -10.98 1.89 -4.73
CA PRO A 263 -11.35 2.71 -3.58
C PRO A 263 -12.49 2.14 -2.73
N GLY A 264 -12.48 2.41 -1.43
CA GLY A 264 -13.55 1.98 -0.51
C GLY A 264 -13.67 0.47 -0.31
N LEU A 265 -12.63 -0.31 -0.61
CA LEU A 265 -12.60 -1.75 -0.34
C LEU A 265 -12.37 -2.01 1.14
N LEU A 266 -13.21 -2.87 1.73
CA LEU A 266 -12.99 -3.40 3.07
C LEU A 266 -12.04 -4.60 3.01
N LEU A 267 -10.85 -4.42 3.56
CA LEU A 267 -9.81 -5.43 3.69
C LEU A 267 -9.87 -6.07 5.09
N ARG A 268 -9.72 -7.39 5.18
CA ARG A 268 -9.45 -8.13 6.42
C ARG A 268 -8.05 -8.70 6.38
N PHE A 269 -7.28 -8.47 7.44
CA PHE A 269 -5.94 -9.05 7.62
C PHE A 269 -6.01 -10.26 8.55
N GLN A 270 -5.23 -11.28 8.21
CA GLN A 270 -5.04 -12.49 9.00
C GLN A 270 -3.55 -12.86 9.08
N ARG A 271 -3.09 -13.28 10.26
CA ARG A 271 -1.82 -13.99 10.43
C ARG A 271 -2.01 -15.43 9.93
N TYR A 272 -1.11 -15.88 9.07
CA TYR A 272 -1.02 -17.27 8.61
C TYR A 272 0.04 -18.01 9.43
N THR A 273 -0.29 -19.18 9.96
CA THR A 273 0.68 -20.13 10.50
C THR A 273 0.77 -21.29 9.53
N ARG A 274 1.90 -21.42 8.84
CA ARG A 274 2.14 -22.47 7.85
C ARG A 274 1.97 -23.87 8.45
N THR A 275 1.57 -24.83 7.62
CA THR A 275 1.51 -26.23 8.05
C THR A 275 2.94 -26.81 8.22
N PRO A 276 3.12 -27.92 8.96
CA PRO A 276 4.42 -28.58 9.05
C PRO A 276 5.00 -28.95 7.69
N GLU A 277 4.17 -29.37 6.73
CA GLU A 277 4.58 -29.78 5.38
C GLU A 277 5.02 -28.60 4.51
N GLU A 278 4.42 -27.42 4.70
CA GLU A 278 4.85 -26.15 4.09
C GLU A 278 6.22 -25.70 4.62
N LEU A 279 6.59 -26.11 5.83
CA LEU A 279 7.85 -25.75 6.51
C LEU A 279 8.98 -26.77 6.33
N SER A 280 8.74 -28.07 6.53
CA SER A 280 9.79 -29.11 6.62
C SER A 280 10.50 -29.36 5.28
N ASP A 281 9.71 -29.53 4.24
CA ASP A 281 10.16 -29.96 2.91
C ASP A 281 10.29 -28.76 1.95
N GLY A 282 9.82 -27.59 2.37
CA GLY A 282 9.32 -26.58 1.45
C GLY A 282 8.15 -27.13 0.63
N GLY A 283 7.05 -27.52 1.28
CA GLY A 283 5.81 -27.87 0.59
C GLY A 283 5.22 -26.72 -0.24
N SER A 284 4.25 -27.02 -1.09
CA SER A 284 3.48 -25.97 -1.79
C SER A 284 2.58 -25.26 -0.80
N TYR A 285 2.28 -23.97 -1.01
CA TYR A 285 1.28 -23.28 -0.19
C TYR A 285 -0.09 -23.93 -0.39
N THR A 286 -0.62 -24.54 0.67
CA THR A 286 -1.90 -25.26 0.69
C THR A 286 -3.07 -24.35 1.05
N GLY A 287 -2.81 -23.29 1.83
CA GLY A 287 -3.79 -22.45 2.49
C GLY A 287 -4.44 -23.06 3.73
N ALA A 288 -4.14 -24.33 4.06
CA ALA A 288 -4.75 -25.07 5.17
C ALA A 288 -4.17 -24.72 6.55
N GLY A 289 -3.06 -23.97 6.60
CA GLY A 289 -2.46 -23.46 7.83
C GLY A 289 -3.40 -22.59 8.66
N ALA A 290 -3.14 -22.52 9.97
CA ALA A 290 -4.03 -21.87 10.92
C ALA A 290 -4.15 -20.35 10.65
N ARG A 291 -5.37 -19.81 10.81
CA ARG A 291 -5.71 -18.41 10.51
C ARG A 291 -6.10 -17.67 11.78
N GLN A 292 -5.38 -16.60 12.12
CA GLN A 292 -5.77 -15.68 13.20
C GLN A 292 -6.19 -14.34 12.60
N HIS A 293 -7.38 -13.84 12.93
CA HIS A 293 -7.81 -12.50 12.52
C HIS A 293 -7.04 -11.42 13.29
N LEU A 294 -6.48 -10.45 12.56
CA LEU A 294 -5.72 -9.33 13.14
C LEU A 294 -6.53 -8.03 13.19
N GLY A 295 -7.39 -7.79 12.20
CA GLY A 295 -8.21 -6.57 12.09
C GLY A 295 -8.57 -6.26 10.63
N GLN A 296 -9.10 -5.07 10.41
CA GLN A 296 -9.58 -4.61 9.10
C GLN A 296 -9.05 -3.21 8.76
N ALA A 297 -8.95 -2.91 7.46
CA ALA A 297 -8.69 -1.58 6.93
C ALA A 297 -9.65 -1.27 5.76
N VAL A 298 -9.80 0.01 5.42
CA VAL A 298 -10.55 0.46 4.25
C VAL A 298 -9.60 1.23 3.33
N THR A 299 -9.71 1.03 2.02
CA THR A 299 -8.91 1.78 1.04
C THR A 299 -9.44 3.20 0.82
N ASP A 300 -8.54 4.18 0.70
CA ASP A 300 -8.89 5.55 0.33
C ASP A 300 -9.35 5.66 -1.14
N GLU A 301 -9.69 6.86 -1.58
CA GLU A 301 -10.15 7.14 -2.95
C GLU A 301 -9.13 6.82 -4.07
N GLN A 302 -7.85 6.69 -3.73
CA GLN A 302 -6.77 6.29 -4.65
C GLN A 302 -6.46 4.79 -4.52
N GLY A 303 -7.17 4.05 -3.68
CA GLY A 303 -6.91 2.65 -3.37
C GLY A 303 -5.81 2.44 -2.31
N ASN A 304 -5.25 3.48 -1.71
CA ASN A 304 -4.22 3.33 -0.68
C ASN A 304 -4.82 2.79 0.62
N TYR A 305 -4.04 2.03 1.38
CA TYR A 305 -4.42 1.60 2.72
C TYR A 305 -3.23 1.63 3.69
N LEU A 306 -3.57 1.67 4.97
CA LEU A 306 -2.66 1.40 6.09
C LEU A 306 -3.37 0.46 7.06
N PHE A 307 -2.65 -0.52 7.59
CA PHE A 307 -3.12 -1.46 8.58
C PHE A 307 -2.02 -1.71 9.61
N ARG A 308 -2.35 -1.60 10.90
CA ARG A 308 -1.46 -1.93 12.01
C ARG A 308 -1.96 -3.13 12.80
N PHE A 309 -1.03 -3.94 13.27
CA PHE A 309 -1.24 -4.96 14.29
C PHE A 309 0.01 -5.06 15.19
N ARG A 310 -0.14 -5.71 16.36
CA ARG A 310 1.00 -6.15 17.17
C ARG A 310 1.23 -7.64 16.96
N HIS A 311 2.50 -8.03 16.92
CA HIS A 311 2.97 -9.42 16.96
C HIS A 311 4.20 -9.44 17.87
N GLU A 312 4.12 -10.20 18.94
CA GLU A 312 5.22 -10.38 19.87
C GLU A 312 5.83 -11.76 19.58
N PRO A 313 7.16 -11.87 19.40
CA PRO A 313 7.79 -13.17 19.13
C PRO A 313 7.67 -14.05 20.38
N ASP A 314 7.32 -15.33 20.17
CA ASP A 314 6.97 -16.25 21.28
C ASP A 314 8.12 -16.46 22.28
N ASP A 315 9.37 -16.30 21.84
CA ASP A 315 10.56 -16.24 22.70
C ASP A 315 11.05 -14.80 22.91
N ALA A 316 10.69 -14.19 24.04
CA ALA A 316 11.14 -12.84 24.44
C ALA A 316 12.63 -12.76 24.82
N VAL A 317 13.41 -13.83 24.67
CA VAL A 317 14.78 -13.99 25.21
C VAL A 317 15.85 -13.37 24.29
N SER A 318 15.77 -12.06 24.07
CA SER A 318 16.87 -11.19 23.59
C SER A 318 17.57 -11.54 22.27
N ALA A 319 17.14 -12.55 21.53
CA ALA A 319 17.61 -12.83 20.18
C ALA A 319 17.28 -11.64 19.26
N GLU A 320 18.18 -11.34 18.32
CA GLU A 320 17.86 -10.34 17.29
C GLU A 320 16.64 -10.80 16.49
N VAL A 321 15.63 -9.92 16.33
CA VAL A 321 14.53 -10.11 15.36
C VAL A 321 15.01 -9.94 13.90
N THR A 322 16.27 -10.30 13.62
CA THR A 322 16.86 -10.38 12.28
C THR A 322 16.53 -11.69 11.60
N ASP A 323 16.26 -12.78 12.34
CA ASP A 323 15.73 -14.02 11.79
C ASP A 323 14.38 -13.77 11.07
N PRO A 324 14.26 -14.08 9.77
CA PRO A 324 12.98 -14.01 9.07
C PRO A 324 11.92 -15.00 9.58
N ALA A 325 12.30 -16.09 10.23
CA ALA A 325 11.37 -17.17 10.64
C ALA A 325 10.43 -16.77 11.78
N GLN A 326 10.78 -15.77 12.60
CA GLN A 326 9.94 -15.26 13.70
C GLN A 326 8.92 -14.20 13.25
N ARG A 327 8.92 -13.80 11.97
CA ARG A 327 8.06 -12.72 11.46
C ARG A 327 6.72 -13.27 10.95
N PRO A 328 5.61 -12.56 11.15
CA PRO A 328 4.29 -13.03 10.76
C PRO A 328 4.14 -13.11 9.22
N ASP A 329 3.59 -14.21 8.73
CA ASP A 329 3.03 -14.28 7.38
C ASP A 329 1.63 -13.67 7.38
N LEU A 330 1.27 -12.96 6.31
CA LEU A 330 -0.03 -12.31 6.19
C LEU A 330 -0.82 -12.77 4.97
N ILE A 331 -2.11 -12.95 5.18
CA ILE A 331 -3.13 -13.12 4.14
C ILE A 331 -4.08 -11.91 4.22
N VAL A 332 -4.50 -11.38 3.06
CA VAL A 332 -5.50 -10.31 2.96
C VAL A 332 -6.74 -10.84 2.25
N GLN A 333 -7.90 -10.65 2.87
CA GLN A 333 -9.22 -10.96 2.30
C GLN A 333 -9.94 -9.67 1.91
N VAL A 334 -10.53 -9.62 0.71
CA VAL A 334 -11.45 -8.55 0.32
C VAL A 334 -12.87 -8.96 0.69
N LEU A 335 -13.58 -8.11 1.43
CA LEU A 335 -14.92 -8.36 1.93
C LEU A 335 -15.98 -7.57 1.15
N SER A 336 -17.17 -8.15 1.00
CA SER A 336 -18.38 -7.44 0.59
C SER A 336 -19.23 -7.02 1.80
N SER A 337 -20.32 -6.28 1.53
CA SER A 337 -21.43 -6.05 2.46
C SER A 337 -21.80 -7.34 3.22
N GLY A 338 -21.97 -7.23 4.54
CA GLY A 338 -22.20 -8.39 5.41
C GLY A 338 -20.92 -9.19 5.74
N LEU A 339 -19.73 -8.61 5.55
CA LEU A 339 -18.41 -9.18 5.91
C LEU A 339 -18.05 -10.52 5.24
N ARG A 340 -18.79 -10.90 4.18
CA ARG A 340 -18.56 -12.12 3.39
C ARG A 340 -17.34 -11.94 2.49
N VAL A 341 -16.44 -12.91 2.51
CA VAL A 341 -15.22 -12.91 1.69
C VAL A 341 -15.58 -13.01 0.20
N ARG A 342 -14.90 -12.22 -0.63
CA ARG A 342 -15.03 -12.20 -2.10
C ARG A 342 -13.78 -12.70 -2.81
N PHE A 343 -12.63 -12.53 -2.18
CA PHE A 343 -11.29 -12.83 -2.70
C PHE A 343 -10.33 -12.95 -1.52
N GLU A 344 -9.30 -13.79 -1.66
CA GLU A 344 -8.19 -13.95 -0.72
C GLU A 344 -6.87 -13.93 -1.51
N THR A 345 -5.87 -13.21 -0.99
CA THR A 345 -4.55 -13.12 -1.62
C THR A 345 -3.70 -14.35 -1.35
N ALA A 346 -2.76 -14.66 -2.25
CA ALA A 346 -1.61 -15.49 -1.91
C ALA A 346 -0.86 -14.88 -0.70
N PRO A 347 -0.17 -15.68 0.13
CA PRO A 347 0.49 -15.18 1.33
C PRO A 347 1.57 -14.14 1.00
N TYR A 348 1.80 -13.27 1.99
CA TYR A 348 2.93 -12.36 2.04
C TYR A 348 3.81 -12.77 3.22
N ASP A 349 4.95 -13.35 2.90
CA ASP A 349 5.74 -14.06 3.90
C ASP A 349 6.64 -13.13 4.73
N ASN A 350 6.97 -13.57 5.96
CA ASN A 350 7.97 -12.99 6.87
C ASN A 350 7.90 -11.45 7.00
N VAL A 351 6.70 -10.89 7.22
CA VAL A 351 6.42 -9.44 7.09
C VAL A 351 7.17 -8.61 8.13
N ALA A 352 7.94 -7.62 7.65
CA ALA A 352 8.72 -6.70 8.48
C ALA A 352 7.85 -5.66 9.22
N ASN A 353 8.41 -4.99 10.23
CA ASN A 353 7.70 -4.01 11.07
C ASN A 353 7.14 -2.80 10.30
N LEU A 354 7.80 -2.36 9.22
CA LEU A 354 7.19 -1.50 8.21
C LEU A 354 7.41 -2.09 6.82
N ARG A 355 6.30 -2.44 6.15
CA ARG A 355 6.32 -3.14 4.87
C ARG A 355 5.28 -2.57 3.91
N ARG A 356 5.71 -2.25 2.69
CA ARG A 356 4.80 -2.03 1.57
C ARG A 356 4.31 -3.37 1.01
N ILE A 357 3.00 -3.51 0.86
CA ILE A 357 2.33 -4.61 0.17
C ILE A 357 1.30 -3.97 -0.76
N ASP A 358 1.59 -3.92 -2.06
CA ASP A 358 0.56 -3.54 -3.04
C ASP A 358 -0.29 -4.77 -3.35
N LEU A 359 -1.60 -4.56 -3.55
CA LEU A 359 -2.56 -5.64 -3.80
C LEU A 359 -3.19 -5.48 -5.17
N CYS A 360 -3.21 -6.56 -5.96
CA CYS A 360 -4.00 -6.64 -7.19
C CYS A 360 -5.15 -7.63 -6.99
N VAL A 361 -6.37 -7.22 -7.32
CA VAL A 361 -7.61 -7.96 -7.08
C VAL A 361 -8.38 -8.07 -8.41
N PRO A 362 -9.00 -9.21 -8.78
CA PRO A 362 -9.81 -9.27 -9.99
C PRO A 362 -11.00 -8.30 -9.89
N ALA A 363 -11.25 -7.49 -10.92
CA ALA A 363 -12.27 -6.42 -10.86
C ALA A 363 -13.68 -6.92 -10.53
N SER A 364 -14.02 -8.16 -10.91
CA SER A 364 -15.28 -8.86 -10.59
C SER A 364 -15.43 -9.26 -9.10
N LYS A 365 -14.35 -9.14 -8.31
CA LYS A 365 -14.34 -9.42 -6.87
C LYS A 365 -14.35 -8.15 -6.02
N ALA A 366 -13.67 -7.10 -6.48
CA ALA A 366 -13.52 -5.83 -5.80
C ALA A 366 -14.87 -5.12 -5.55
N HIS A 367 -15.63 -4.79 -6.61
CA HIS A 367 -16.83 -3.97 -6.49
C HIS A 367 -18.08 -4.71 -7.01
N THR A 368 -19.03 -4.99 -6.11
CA THR A 368 -20.28 -5.70 -6.41
C THR A 368 -21.14 -4.99 -7.47
N TYR A 369 -20.97 -3.67 -7.63
CA TYR A 369 -21.83 -2.83 -8.45
C TYR A 369 -21.62 -2.98 -9.97
N ARG A 370 -20.38 -3.20 -10.43
CA ARG A 370 -20.05 -3.21 -11.87
C ARG A 370 -20.73 -4.38 -12.61
N ALA A 371 -20.75 -5.56 -12.00
CA ALA A 371 -21.35 -6.78 -12.56
C ALA A 371 -22.88 -6.73 -12.70
N LEU A 372 -23.58 -5.93 -11.87
CA LEU A 372 -25.03 -5.76 -11.97
C LEU A 372 -25.42 -4.78 -13.09
N VAL A 373 -24.59 -3.76 -13.36
CA VAL A 373 -24.83 -2.81 -14.47
C VAL A 373 -24.57 -3.46 -15.83
N GLU A 374 -23.55 -4.31 -15.95
CA GLU A 374 -23.24 -5.03 -17.20
C GLU A 374 -24.24 -6.15 -17.55
N SER A 375 -25.08 -6.57 -16.60
CA SER A 375 -26.14 -7.58 -16.80
C SER A 375 -27.57 -7.00 -16.80
N SER A 376 -27.74 -5.71 -16.47
CA SER A 376 -29.06 -5.06 -16.38
C SER A 376 -29.26 -4.03 -17.49
N ILE A 377 -30.28 -4.27 -18.31
CA ILE A 377 -30.64 -3.50 -19.51
C ILE A 377 -30.64 -1.96 -19.28
N GLY A 378 -29.76 -1.27 -20.01
CA GLY A 378 -30.19 -0.19 -20.91
C GLY A 378 -30.82 1.08 -20.33
N GLN A 379 -30.62 1.43 -19.06
CA GLN A 379 -30.90 2.78 -18.54
C GLN A 379 -29.71 3.40 -17.81
N SER A 380 -29.57 4.72 -17.95
CA SER A 380 -28.42 5.52 -17.52
C SER A 380 -28.66 6.24 -16.18
N ILE A 381 -27.59 6.91 -15.67
CA ILE A 381 -27.49 7.73 -14.44
C ILE A 381 -27.01 6.89 -13.22
N PRO A 382 -26.12 7.39 -12.33
CA PRO A 382 -25.52 8.74 -12.27
C PRO A 382 -24.02 8.82 -12.61
N GLN A 383 -23.27 7.70 -12.74
CA GLN A 383 -21.82 7.77 -12.97
C GLN A 383 -21.42 8.33 -14.35
N MET A 384 -22.30 8.27 -15.35
CA MET A 384 -22.05 8.91 -16.64
C MET A 384 -21.93 10.43 -16.52
N ASP A 385 -22.64 11.09 -15.60
CA ASP A 385 -22.59 12.55 -15.51
C ASP A 385 -21.26 13.03 -14.91
N TYR A 386 -20.65 12.27 -14.00
CA TYR A 386 -19.30 12.57 -13.50
C TYR A 386 -18.24 12.43 -14.61
N GLN A 387 -18.28 11.33 -15.38
CA GLN A 387 -17.37 11.11 -16.51
C GLN A 387 -17.60 12.10 -17.65
N ARG A 388 -18.86 12.42 -17.98
CA ARG A 388 -19.23 13.42 -19.01
C ARG A 388 -18.86 14.83 -18.59
N LYS A 389 -19.03 15.20 -17.32
CA LYS A 389 -18.58 16.48 -16.76
C LYS A 389 -17.07 16.62 -16.92
N ARG A 390 -16.29 15.63 -16.46
CA ARG A 390 -14.81 15.63 -16.64
C ARG A 390 -14.38 15.68 -18.11
N ALA A 391 -15.08 14.98 -19.00
CA ALA A 391 -14.82 15.01 -20.44
C ALA A 391 -15.16 16.37 -21.10
N ALA A 392 -16.26 17.01 -20.67
CA ALA A 392 -16.66 18.34 -21.13
C ALA A 392 -15.70 19.42 -20.61
N GLU A 393 -15.27 19.35 -19.36
CA GLU A 393 -14.27 20.24 -18.75
C GLU A 393 -12.91 20.09 -19.44
N ALA A 394 -12.47 18.86 -19.70
CA ALA A 394 -11.29 18.57 -20.51
C ALA A 394 -11.43 18.95 -21.99
N ALA A 395 -12.62 19.29 -22.48
CA ALA A 395 -12.86 19.84 -23.81
C ALA A 395 -12.92 21.38 -23.80
N LEU A 396 -13.52 22.00 -22.76
CA LEU A 396 -13.48 23.45 -22.54
C LEU A 396 -12.05 23.94 -22.29
N SER A 397 -11.29 23.27 -21.42
CA SER A 397 -9.90 23.59 -21.12
C SER A 397 -9.03 23.57 -22.38
N ARG A 398 -9.20 22.57 -23.26
CA ARG A 398 -8.53 22.53 -24.57
C ARG A 398 -9.00 23.62 -25.54
N LYS A 399 -10.27 24.02 -25.53
CA LYS A 399 -10.73 25.17 -26.32
C LYS A 399 -10.18 26.51 -25.81
N ALA A 400 -10.07 26.70 -24.50
CA ALA A 400 -9.44 27.89 -23.91
C ALA A 400 -7.93 27.95 -24.23
N SER A 401 -7.23 26.81 -24.17
CA SER A 401 -5.83 26.69 -24.58
C SER A 401 -5.60 27.09 -26.04
N VAL A 402 -6.48 26.68 -26.97
CA VAL A 402 -6.37 27.03 -28.40
C VAL A 402 -6.81 28.47 -28.69
N ALA A 403 -7.73 29.04 -27.91
CA ALA A 403 -8.12 30.45 -28.05
C ALA A 403 -6.97 31.40 -27.67
N ASN A 404 -6.20 31.07 -26.62
CA ASN A 404 -5.07 31.88 -26.17
C ASN A 404 -3.79 31.73 -27.03
N SER A 405 -3.72 30.75 -27.93
CA SER A 405 -2.59 30.57 -28.85
C SER A 405 -2.78 31.26 -30.22
N GLY A 406 -3.80 32.13 -30.37
CA GLY A 406 -4.20 32.73 -31.64
C GLY A 406 -3.81 34.19 -31.86
N LEU A 407 -3.04 34.80 -30.94
CA LEU A 407 -2.72 36.24 -30.95
C LEU A 407 -1.23 36.49 -30.72
N ASP A 408 -0.44 36.27 -31.78
CA ASP A 408 0.94 36.74 -31.86
C ASP A 408 1.26 37.16 -33.31
N LEU A 409 1.48 38.46 -33.53
CA LEU A 409 1.91 39.01 -34.83
C LEU A 409 2.76 40.28 -34.61
N HIS A 410 3.94 40.32 -35.22
CA HIS A 410 4.95 41.37 -34.98
C HIS A 410 4.56 42.78 -35.44
N VAL A 411 5.09 43.79 -34.73
CA VAL A 411 5.75 44.96 -35.36
C VAL A 411 7.02 45.32 -34.56
N HIS A 412 8.15 45.53 -35.24
CA HIS A 412 9.38 46.10 -34.67
C HIS A 412 9.39 47.64 -34.72
N ALA A 413 10.03 48.30 -33.75
CA ALA A 413 10.65 49.62 -33.93
C ALA A 413 11.81 49.86 -32.94
N HIS A 414 12.84 50.59 -33.38
CA HIS A 414 13.96 51.07 -32.54
C HIS A 414 13.66 52.45 -31.93
N ALA A 415 14.29 52.81 -30.80
CA ALA A 415 15.26 53.94 -30.76
C ALA A 415 15.88 54.24 -29.36
N ALA A 416 17.11 54.78 -29.40
CA ALA A 416 17.72 55.77 -28.49
C ALA A 416 17.84 55.54 -26.96
N HIS A 417 19.07 55.21 -26.55
CA HIS A 417 19.75 55.71 -25.33
C HIS A 417 20.11 57.22 -25.51
N PRO A 418 20.57 58.03 -24.49
CA PRO A 418 21.71 57.68 -23.60
C PRO A 418 21.82 58.31 -22.16
N ALA A 419 22.71 57.71 -21.35
CA ALA A 419 23.57 58.30 -20.26
C ALA A 419 22.93 59.07 -19.06
N HIS A 420 23.56 59.28 -17.90
CA HIS A 420 24.88 58.96 -17.30
C HIS A 420 24.66 58.25 -15.92
N ALA A 421 25.46 57.29 -15.40
CA ALA A 421 26.87 57.30 -14.93
C ALA A 421 27.10 58.16 -13.65
N THR A 422 27.91 57.80 -12.64
CA THR A 422 28.85 56.68 -12.36
C THR A 422 28.42 55.90 -11.06
N HIS A 423 29.13 55.03 -10.31
CA HIS A 423 30.51 54.49 -10.14
C HIS A 423 30.43 52.95 -9.82
N ALA A 424 31.44 52.07 -9.93
CA ALA A 424 32.74 51.86 -9.23
C ALA A 424 32.61 51.59 -7.70
N ALA A 425 33.25 50.60 -7.06
CA ALA A 425 34.34 49.65 -7.41
C ALA A 425 34.43 48.48 -6.36
N THR A 426 35.15 47.35 -6.45
CA THR A 426 35.81 46.57 -7.54
C THR A 426 36.39 45.23 -6.98
N ALA A 427 36.35 44.12 -7.76
CA ALA A 427 37.07 42.82 -7.57
C ALA A 427 36.64 41.92 -6.37
N SER A 428 36.93 40.60 -6.34
CA SER A 428 37.86 39.79 -7.17
C SER A 428 37.39 38.35 -7.46
N ARG A 429 38.04 37.68 -8.43
CA ARG A 429 37.78 36.29 -8.87
C ARG A 429 38.61 35.26 -8.09
N ARG A 430 38.09 34.02 -7.97
CA ARG A 430 38.93 32.81 -8.09
C ARG A 430 38.14 31.63 -8.69
N VAL A 431 38.74 30.96 -9.67
CA VAL A 431 38.30 29.70 -10.27
C VAL A 431 39.56 28.84 -10.46
N VAL A 432 39.49 27.55 -10.09
CA VAL A 432 40.53 26.55 -10.35
C VAL A 432 39.84 25.22 -10.71
N LEU A 433 40.46 24.45 -11.60
CA LEU A 433 39.97 23.17 -12.14
C LEU A 433 40.93 22.01 -11.77
N GLY A 434 40.42 20.78 -11.84
CA GLY A 434 41.18 19.52 -11.71
C GLY A 434 40.88 18.75 -10.42
N GLY A 435 40.80 17.41 -10.38
CA GLY A 435 40.76 16.42 -11.48
C GLY A 435 41.87 15.37 -11.42
N LEU A 436 41.50 14.07 -11.50
CA LEU A 436 42.37 12.87 -11.57
C LEU A 436 43.21 12.60 -10.29
N SER A 437 43.68 11.38 -9.97
CA SER A 437 43.60 10.04 -10.62
C SER A 437 43.83 8.89 -9.59
N ASP A 438 43.77 7.64 -10.08
CA ASP A 438 43.93 6.35 -9.41
C ASP A 438 45.24 6.04 -8.63
N HIS A 439 45.20 4.85 -7.99
CA HIS A 439 46.28 4.03 -7.38
C HIS A 439 46.64 4.33 -5.91
N GLY A 440 46.94 3.32 -5.07
CA GLY A 440 46.85 1.87 -5.31
C GLY A 440 47.41 0.98 -4.17
N PHE A 441 47.09 -0.31 -4.23
CA PHE A 441 47.69 -1.49 -3.57
C PHE A 441 48.29 -1.40 -2.14
N GLY A 442 47.79 -2.28 -1.25
CA GLY A 442 48.35 -2.52 0.08
C GLY A 442 48.03 -3.91 0.66
N ARG A 443 48.42 -5.00 -0.02
CA ARG A 443 48.48 -6.33 0.59
C ARG A 443 49.82 -6.51 1.30
N GLN A 444 49.81 -6.97 2.54
CA GLN A 444 50.86 -7.83 3.09
C GLN A 444 50.26 -8.91 3.99
N HIS A 445 50.93 -10.05 4.08
CA HIS A 445 50.54 -11.19 4.90
C HIS A 445 51.19 -11.10 6.29
N GLN A 446 50.47 -11.60 7.31
CA GLN A 446 50.87 -12.80 8.04
C GLN A 446 49.63 -13.67 8.27
#